data_AF-A0A843EEG6-F1
#
_entry.id   AF-A0A843EEG6-F1
#
_cell.length_a   1.000
_cell.length_b   1.000
_cell.length_c   1.000
_cell.angle_alpha   90.00
_cell.angle_beta   90.00
_cell.angle_gamma   90.00
#
_symmetry.space_group_name_H-M   'P 1'
#
loop_
_entity.id
_entity.type
_entity.pdbx_description
1 polymer ?
#
loop_
_entity_poly.entity_id
_entity_poly.type
_entity_poly.pdbx_seq_one_letter_code
_entity_poly.pdbx_strand_id
1 'polypeptide(L)'
;MQNRTSILTMAGVIAALAGAITIGFMAANFKGIDSTNVLGVSCLYLIVAVLFFALAGGFKENGQWNAAMMEFMCFVILAIVAFAAIVGFFPIIMTVVVVILNILVLSCVLLSLRSEDWFGA
;
A
#
# COMPACT_ATOMS: atom_id res chain seq x y z
N MET A 1 -7.79 -4.67 23.89
CA MET A 1 -8.37 -3.66 22.97
C MET A 1 -7.39 -2.55 22.61
N GLN A 2 -6.73 -1.88 23.56
CA GLN A 2 -5.81 -0.75 23.31
C GLN A 2 -4.60 -1.06 22.39
N ASN A 3 -4.07 -2.29 22.42
CA ASN A 3 -2.99 -2.70 21.51
C ASN A 3 -3.43 -2.81 20.04
N ARG A 4 -4.66 -3.25 19.77
CA ARG A 4 -5.17 -3.48 18.40
C ARG A 4 -5.42 -2.16 17.67
N THR A 5 -6.05 -1.20 18.34
CA THR A 5 -6.29 0.14 17.78
C THR A 5 -4.98 0.86 17.46
N SER A 6 -3.96 0.69 18.31
CA SER A 6 -2.63 1.26 18.08
C SER A 6 -1.95 0.65 16.85
N ILE A 7 -2.00 -0.69 16.67
CA ILE A 7 -1.43 -1.39 15.52
C ILE A 7 -2.12 -0.99 14.21
N LEU A 8 -3.45 -0.92 14.20
CA LEU A 8 -4.21 -0.53 13.00
C LEU A 8 -3.96 0.94 12.63
N THR A 9 -3.85 1.83 13.63
CA THR A 9 -3.49 3.24 13.39
C THR A 9 -2.10 3.36 12.78
N MET A 10 -1.12 2.59 13.28
CA MET A 10 0.22 2.55 12.68
C MET A 10 0.19 2.03 11.24
N ALA A 11 -0.57 0.96 10.97
CA ALA A 11 -0.76 0.43 9.62
C ALA A 11 -1.34 1.50 8.66
N GLY A 12 -2.34 2.25 9.13
CA GLY A 12 -2.95 3.35 8.39
C GLY A 12 -1.96 4.47 8.07
N VAL A 13 -1.10 4.85 9.01
CA VAL A 13 -0.06 5.86 8.79
C VAL A 13 0.97 5.37 7.76
N ILE A 14 1.44 4.11 7.88
CA ILE A 14 2.40 3.53 6.92
C ILE A 14 1.78 3.46 5.52
N ALA A 15 0.52 3.04 5.40
CA ALA A 15 -0.19 3.00 4.13
C ALA A 15 -0.34 4.41 3.52
N ALA A 16 -0.70 5.42 4.32
CA ALA A 16 -0.77 6.81 3.85
C ALA A 16 0.58 7.35 3.37
N LEU A 17 1.67 7.03 4.09
CA LEU A 17 3.02 7.37 3.68
C LEU A 17 3.43 6.68 2.37
N ALA A 18 3.07 5.39 2.20
CA ALA A 18 3.32 4.66 0.96
C ALA A 18 2.60 5.29 -0.24
N GLY A 19 1.34 5.73 -0.05
CA GLY A 19 0.59 6.48 -1.06
C GLY A 19 1.27 7.80 -1.43
N ALA A 20 1.69 8.58 -0.43
CA ALA A 20 2.39 9.85 -0.64
C ALA A 20 3.74 9.68 -1.34
N ILE A 21 4.53 8.67 -0.93
CA ILE A 21 5.82 8.32 -1.54
C ILE A 21 5.63 7.91 -3.00
N THR A 22 4.58 7.14 -3.30
CA THR A 22 4.24 6.73 -4.67
C THR A 22 3.98 7.94 -5.57
N ILE A 23 3.22 8.94 -5.09
CA ILE A 23 3.00 10.21 -5.79
C ILE A 23 4.33 11.00 -5.93
N GLY A 24 5.16 11.02 -4.89
CA GLY A 24 6.47 11.67 -4.93
C GLY A 24 7.37 11.09 -6.01
N PHE A 25 7.44 9.76 -6.14
CA PHE A 25 8.19 9.10 -7.22
C PHE A 25 7.60 9.41 -8.59
N MET A 26 6.27 9.44 -8.73
CA MET A 26 5.63 9.84 -9.98
C MET A 26 6.07 11.25 -10.41
N ALA A 27 6.01 12.22 -9.49
CA ALA A 27 6.40 13.61 -9.75
C ALA A 27 7.90 13.73 -10.10
N ALA A 28 8.77 12.98 -9.42
CA ALA A 28 10.21 12.98 -9.69
C ALA A 28 10.57 12.38 -11.05
N ASN A 29 9.85 11.34 -11.48
CA ASN A 29 10.09 10.65 -12.76
C ASN A 29 9.34 11.26 -13.93
N PHE A 30 8.42 12.22 -13.70
CA PHE A 30 7.57 12.80 -14.74
C PHE A 30 8.34 13.49 -15.87
N LYS A 31 9.56 14.00 -15.60
CA LYS A 31 10.41 14.68 -16.59
C LYS A 31 11.13 13.72 -17.55
N GLY A 32 11.17 12.42 -17.27
CA GLY A 32 11.96 11.44 -18.02
C GLY A 32 11.15 10.43 -18.82
N ILE A 33 9.82 10.57 -18.91
CA ILE A 33 8.97 9.59 -19.57
C ILE A 33 8.70 10.01 -21.03
N ASP A 34 9.02 9.13 -21.98
CA ASP A 34 8.69 9.31 -23.39
C ASP A 34 7.18 9.45 -23.60
N SER A 35 6.78 10.44 -24.40
CA SER A 35 5.39 10.84 -24.66
C SER A 35 4.42 9.67 -24.98
N THR A 36 4.94 8.60 -25.57
CA THR A 36 4.17 7.40 -25.95
C THR A 36 3.67 6.59 -24.73
N ASN A 37 4.38 6.62 -23.61
CA ASN A 37 4.08 5.79 -22.42
C ASN A 37 3.71 6.62 -21.17
N VAL A 38 3.73 7.95 -21.24
CA VAL A 38 3.43 8.85 -20.10
C VAL A 38 2.10 8.49 -19.43
N LEU A 39 1.05 8.26 -20.22
CA LEU A 39 -0.28 7.97 -19.69
C LEU A 39 -0.29 6.65 -18.89
N GLY A 40 0.27 5.58 -19.45
CA GLY A 40 0.29 4.25 -18.82
C GLY A 40 1.10 4.23 -17.52
N VAL A 41 2.30 4.83 -17.55
CA VAL A 41 3.16 4.95 -16.36
C VAL A 41 2.43 5.75 -15.28
N SER A 42 1.90 6.94 -15.64
CA SER A 42 1.19 7.81 -14.70
C SER A 42 -0.02 7.14 -14.06
N CYS A 43 -0.82 6.42 -14.85
CA CYS A 43 -1.97 5.68 -14.36
C CYS A 43 -1.57 4.60 -13.34
N LEU A 44 -0.46 3.89 -13.56
CA LEU A 44 0.03 2.87 -12.61
C LEU A 44 0.46 3.48 -11.27
N TYR A 45 1.19 4.59 -11.31
CA TYR A 45 1.55 5.32 -10.08
C TYR A 45 0.31 5.79 -9.31
N LEU A 46 -0.66 6.38 -10.01
CA LEU A 46 -1.89 6.87 -9.40
C LEU A 46 -2.73 5.74 -8.81
N ILE A 47 -2.90 4.63 -9.52
CA ILE A 47 -3.64 3.47 -9.02
C ILE A 47 -2.99 2.92 -7.75
N VAL A 48 -1.67 2.73 -7.75
CA VAL A 48 -0.96 2.23 -6.56
C VAL A 48 -1.11 3.19 -5.38
N ALA A 49 -0.98 4.50 -5.62
CA ALA A 49 -1.18 5.50 -4.57
C ALA A 49 -2.60 5.50 -4.02
N VAL A 50 -3.62 5.42 -4.90
CA VAL A 50 -5.04 5.37 -4.51
C VAL A 50 -5.33 4.11 -3.69
N LEU A 51 -4.78 2.96 -4.06
CA LEU A 51 -4.94 1.72 -3.31
C LEU A 51 -4.33 1.84 -1.90
N PHE A 52 -3.16 2.46 -1.76
CA PHE A 52 -2.58 2.74 -0.45
C PHE A 52 -3.41 3.71 0.39
N PHE A 53 -3.96 4.77 -0.21
CA PHE A 53 -4.85 5.68 0.51
C PHE A 53 -6.19 5.04 0.89
N ALA A 54 -6.74 4.18 0.03
CA ALA A 54 -7.93 3.39 0.33
C ALA A 54 -7.66 2.45 1.51
N LEU A 55 -6.50 1.77 1.49
CA LEU A 55 -6.06 0.92 2.59
C LEU A 55 -5.87 1.72 3.88
N ALA A 56 -5.24 2.89 3.83
CA ALA A 56 -5.13 3.81 4.95
C ALA A 56 -6.50 4.25 5.52
N GLY A 57 -7.47 4.49 4.64
CA GLY A 57 -8.86 4.77 5.02
C GLY A 57 -9.55 3.57 5.68
N GLY A 58 -9.26 2.35 5.20
CA GLY A 58 -9.75 1.10 5.76
C GLY A 58 -9.31 0.86 7.21
N PHE A 59 -8.17 1.42 7.62
CA PHE A 59 -7.63 1.31 8.99
C PHE A 59 -8.19 2.32 10.00
N LYS A 60 -9.02 3.30 9.59
CA LYS A 60 -9.61 4.28 10.52
C LYS A 60 -10.66 3.62 11.42
N GLU A 61 -10.96 4.26 12.57
CA GLU A 61 -11.99 3.77 13.51
C GLU A 61 -13.37 3.56 12.88
N ASN A 62 -13.69 4.33 11.83
CA ASN A 62 -14.93 4.19 11.04
C ASN A 62 -14.74 3.38 9.75
N GLY A 63 -13.60 2.70 9.59
CA GLY A 63 -13.28 1.87 8.44
C GLY A 63 -14.20 0.66 8.38
N GLN A 64 -14.86 0.47 7.24
CA GLN A 64 -15.80 -0.65 7.04
C GLN A 64 -15.11 -1.95 6.60
N TRP A 65 -13.79 -1.92 6.42
CA TRP A 65 -13.08 -3.06 5.86
C TRP A 65 -12.80 -4.09 6.94
N ASN A 66 -13.11 -5.35 6.66
CA ASN A 66 -12.69 -6.46 7.49
C ASN A 66 -11.19 -6.74 7.25
N ALA A 67 -10.50 -7.35 8.21
CA ALA A 67 -9.08 -7.66 8.13
C ALA A 67 -8.72 -8.53 6.90
N ALA A 68 -9.57 -9.49 6.53
CA ALA A 68 -9.39 -10.28 5.30
C ALA A 68 -9.39 -9.42 4.02
N MET A 69 -10.21 -8.36 3.99
CA MET A 69 -10.23 -7.42 2.86
C MET A 69 -8.96 -6.56 2.83
N MET A 70 -8.47 -6.14 4.00
CA MET A 70 -7.21 -5.39 4.10
C MET A 70 -6.01 -6.24 3.65
N GLU A 71 -5.97 -7.51 4.05
CA GLU A 71 -4.97 -8.48 3.62
C GLU A 71 -5.02 -8.69 2.09
N PHE A 72 -6.22 -8.94 1.55
CA PHE A 72 -6.41 -9.07 0.10
C PHE A 72 -5.91 -7.84 -0.66
N MET A 73 -6.21 -6.64 -0.17
CA MET A 73 -5.74 -5.39 -0.78
C MET A 73 -4.21 -5.25 -0.75
N CYS A 74 -3.54 -5.68 0.33
CA CYS A 74 -2.08 -5.74 0.36
C CYS A 74 -1.53 -6.63 -0.78
N PHE A 75 -2.13 -7.80 -1.01
CA PHE A 75 -1.70 -8.70 -2.09
C PHE A 75 -1.98 -8.13 -3.48
N VAL A 76 -3.11 -7.47 -3.68
CA VAL A 76 -3.42 -6.77 -4.94
C VAL A 76 -2.38 -5.71 -5.23
N ILE A 77 -2.01 -4.90 -4.23
CA ILE A 77 -0.95 -3.88 -4.38
C ILE A 77 0.39 -4.53 -4.73
N LEU A 78 0.79 -5.62 -4.04
CA LEU A 78 2.02 -6.35 -4.37
C LEU A 78 2.01 -6.87 -5.81
N ALA A 79 0.90 -7.45 -6.26
CA ALA A 79 0.77 -7.99 -7.61
C ALA A 79 0.92 -6.89 -8.68
N ILE A 80 0.26 -5.74 -8.47
CA ILE A 80 0.36 -4.59 -9.39
C ILE A 80 1.79 -4.06 -9.42
N VAL A 81 2.42 -3.87 -8.27
CA VAL A 81 3.79 -3.33 -8.17
C VAL A 81 4.81 -4.29 -8.78
N ALA A 82 4.68 -5.60 -8.52
CA ALA A 82 5.55 -6.62 -9.10
C ALA A 82 5.41 -6.68 -10.62
N PHE A 83 4.17 -6.66 -11.14
CA PHE A 83 3.92 -6.64 -12.57
C PHE A 83 4.46 -5.37 -13.23
N ALA A 84 4.21 -4.20 -12.62
CA ALA A 84 4.73 -2.92 -13.11
C ALA A 84 6.27 -2.90 -13.15
N ALA A 85 6.94 -3.56 -12.20
CA ALA A 85 8.39 -3.71 -12.19
C ALA A 85 8.89 -4.63 -13.30
N ILE A 86 8.25 -5.80 -13.50
CA ILE A 86 8.63 -6.77 -14.54
C ILE A 86 8.51 -6.18 -15.94
N VAL A 87 7.44 -5.41 -16.19
CA VAL A 87 7.19 -4.77 -17.49
C VAL A 87 8.03 -3.49 -17.67
N GLY A 88 8.75 -3.04 -16.63
CA GLY A 88 9.64 -1.89 -16.68
C GLY A 88 8.94 -0.54 -16.54
N PHE A 89 7.70 -0.51 -16.07
CA PHE A 89 6.98 0.74 -15.78
C PHE A 89 7.47 1.43 -14.51
N PHE A 90 7.96 0.66 -13.52
CA PHE A 90 8.50 1.18 -12.28
C PHE A 90 10.01 0.98 -12.18
N PRO A 91 10.76 2.02 -11.75
CA PRO A 91 12.17 1.85 -11.44
C PRO A 91 12.33 0.93 -10.23
N ILE A 92 13.35 0.07 -10.27
CA ILE A 92 13.60 -0.96 -9.24
C ILE A 92 13.64 -0.36 -7.83
N ILE A 93 14.26 0.81 -7.66
CA ILE A 93 14.34 1.50 -6.37
C ILE A 93 12.95 1.78 -5.79
N MET A 94 12.03 2.31 -6.61
CA MET A 94 10.66 2.58 -6.18
C MET A 94 9.94 1.27 -5.84
N THR A 95 10.06 0.25 -6.69
CA THR A 95 9.47 -1.07 -6.45
C THR A 95 9.90 -1.62 -5.09
N VAL A 96 11.20 -1.58 -4.78
CA VAL A 96 11.72 -2.06 -3.48
C VAL A 96 11.14 -1.27 -2.32
N VAL A 97 11.13 0.06 -2.39
CA VAL A 97 10.58 0.91 -1.32
C VAL A 97 9.10 0.62 -1.08
N VAL A 98 8.30 0.56 -2.15
CA VAL A 98 6.86 0.33 -2.06
C VAL A 98 6.54 -1.08 -1.56
N VAL A 99 7.29 -2.09 -2.00
CA VAL A 99 7.15 -3.47 -1.51
C VAL A 99 7.46 -3.55 -0.01
N ILE A 100 8.53 -2.92 0.46
CA ILE A 100 8.88 -2.89 1.89
C ILE A 100 7.75 -2.26 2.71
N LEU A 101 7.25 -1.10 2.28
CA LEU A 101 6.16 -0.43 2.99
C LEU A 101 4.89 -1.29 3.00
N ASN A 102 4.56 -1.95 1.90
CA ASN A 102 3.40 -2.83 1.83
C ASN A 102 3.54 -4.07 2.72
N ILE A 103 4.75 -4.65 2.82
CA ILE A 103 5.04 -5.76 3.73
C ILE A 103 4.89 -5.31 5.19
N LEU A 104 5.32 -4.09 5.53
CA LEU A 104 5.11 -3.54 6.88
C LEU A 104 3.62 -3.39 7.19
N VAL A 105 2.82 -2.88 6.26
CA VAL A 105 1.36 -2.79 6.41
C VAL A 105 0.74 -4.18 6.59
N LEU A 106 1.10 -5.13 5.73
CA LEU A 106 0.64 -6.52 5.82
C LEU A 106 1.00 -7.15 7.17
N SER A 107 2.22 -6.92 7.66
CA SER A 107 2.67 -7.41 8.96
C SER A 107 1.80 -6.86 10.09
N CYS A 108 1.44 -5.57 10.04
CA CYS A 108 0.50 -4.99 11.00
C CYS A 108 -0.90 -5.60 10.91
N VAL A 109 -1.41 -5.88 9.70
CA VAL A 109 -2.69 -6.59 9.50
C VAL A 109 -2.66 -7.97 10.13
N LEU A 110 -1.62 -8.77 9.84
CA LEU A 110 -1.47 -10.12 10.37
C LEU A 110 -1.29 -10.13 11.90
N LEU A 111 -0.56 -9.17 12.45
CA LEU A 111 -0.44 -9.01 13.90
C LEU A 111 -1.77 -8.61 14.55
N SER A 112 -2.58 -7.81 13.86
CA SER A 112 -3.91 -7.44 14.34
C SER A 112 -4.87 -8.63 14.38
N LEU A 113 -4.83 -9.50 13.36
CA LEU A 113 -5.57 -10.77 13.31
C LEU A 113 -5.14 -11.72 14.44
N ARG A 114 -3.82 -11.92 14.61
CA ARG A 114 -3.29 -12.78 15.67
C ARG A 114 -3.66 -12.27 17.07
N SER A 115 -3.80 -10.96 17.26
CA SER A 115 -4.25 -10.39 18.53
C SER A 115 -5.71 -10.72 18.87
N GLU A 116 -6.53 -11.09 17.88
CA GLU A 116 -7.89 -11.56 18.12
C GLU A 116 -7.89 -12.99 18.67
N ASP A 117 -7.02 -13.87 18.16
CA ASP A 117 -6.92 -15.27 18.61
C ASP A 117 -6.48 -15.41 20.07
N TRP A 118 -5.69 -14.46 20.59
CA TRP A 118 -5.16 -14.50 21.98
C TRP A 118 -6.12 -13.89 23.01
N PHE A 119 -7.06 -13.07 22.56
CA PHE A 119 -7.99 -12.33 23.42
C PHE A 119 -9.47 -12.59 23.09
N GLY A 120 -9.76 -13.59 22.26
CA GLY A 120 -11.09 -13.82 21.67
C GLY A 120 -11.47 -15.29 21.48
N ALA A 121 -11.53 -16.06 22.58
CA ALA A 121 -12.63 -16.94 22.98
C ALA A 121 -12.28 -17.64 24.31
#